data_AF-X1RJI1-F1
#
_entry.id   AF-X1RJI1-F1
#
_cell.length_a   1.000
_cell.length_b   1.000
_cell.length_c   1.000
_cell.angle_alpha   90.00
_cell.angle_beta   90.00
_cell.angle_gamma   90.00
#
_symmetry.space_group_name_H-M   'P 1'
#
loop_
_entity.id
_entity.type
_entity.pdbx_description
1 polymer ?
#
loop_
_entity_poly.entity_id
_entity_poly.type
_entity_poly.pdbx_seq_one_letter_code
_entity_poly.pdbx_strand_id
1 'polypeptide(L)' 'GKRLARKLAKHEKEFSTNAIMVRREGAEGDVNAKYPITILPEKETFEALCKIRDEDYEPDMLAEAVKDATEVLKQ' A
#
# COMPACT_ATOMS: atom_id res chain seq x y z
N GLY A 1 -4.78 2.27 -8.83
CA GLY A 1 -5.70 1.58 -9.76
C GLY A 1 -6.39 0.40 -9.10
N LYS A 2 -7.69 0.22 -9.36
CA LYS A 2 -8.61 -0.75 -8.71
C LYS A 2 -8.08 -2.19 -8.60
N ARG A 3 -7.35 -2.68 -9.61
CA ARG A 3 -6.75 -4.03 -9.62
C ARG A 3 -5.65 -4.20 -8.58
N LEU A 4 -4.82 -3.18 -8.38
CA LEU A 4 -3.76 -3.20 -7.36
C LEU A 4 -4.36 -3.15 -5.96
N ALA A 5 -5.32 -2.25 -5.73
CA ALA A 5 -6.01 -2.14 -4.44
C ALA A 5 -6.64 -3.49 -4.03
N ARG A 6 -7.33 -4.18 -4.95
CA ARG A 6 -7.88 -5.53 -4.71
C ARG A 6 -6.82 -6.58 -4.40
N LYS A 7 -5.62 -6.49 -5.00
CA LYS A 7 -4.53 -7.42 -4.69
C LYS A 7 -3.96 -7.15 -3.30
N LEU A 8 -3.75 -5.89 -2.94
CA LEU A 8 -3.29 -5.48 -1.61
C LEU A 8 -4.27 -5.89 -0.51
N ALA A 9 -5.56 -5.68 -0.72
CA ALA A 9 -6.60 -6.06 0.25
C ALA A 9 -6.59 -7.56 0.61
N LYS A 10 -6.09 -8.44 -0.27
CA LYS A 10 -5.94 -9.88 0.06
C LYS A 10 -4.89 -10.15 1.14
N HIS A 11 -3.95 -9.22 1.33
CA HIS A 11 -2.85 -9.30 2.28
C HIS A 11 -3.06 -8.39 3.50
N GLU A 12 -4.28 -7.87 3.71
CA GLU A 12 -4.59 -6.93 4.79
C GLU A 12 -4.22 -7.47 6.19
N LYS A 13 -4.31 -8.79 6.38
CA LYS A 13 -3.89 -9.47 7.63
C LYS A 13 -2.42 -9.28 7.97
N GLU A 14 -1.58 -9.00 6.97
CA GLU A 14 -0.13 -8.85 7.12
C GLU A 14 0.27 -7.40 7.46
N PHE A 15 -0.65 -6.43 7.30
CA PHE A 15 -0.32 -5.00 7.41
C PHE A 15 0.09 -4.58 8.82
N SER A 16 -0.35 -5.34 9.84
CA SER A 16 -0.04 -5.06 11.24
C SER A 16 1.28 -5.63 11.73
N THR A 17 1.90 -6.55 10.96
CA THR A 17 3.06 -7.31 11.43
C THR A 17 4.24 -7.30 10.47
N ASN A 18 3.98 -7.11 9.17
CA ASN A 18 4.97 -7.27 8.12
C ASN A 18 4.99 -6.04 7.20
N ALA A 19 6.18 -5.69 6.73
CA ALA A 19 6.32 -4.69 5.69
C ALA A 19 5.91 -5.29 4.33
N ILE A 20 5.33 -4.46 3.46
CA ILE A 20 4.87 -4.89 2.13
C ILE A 20 5.54 -4.05 1.06
N MET A 21 6.18 -4.73 0.12
CA MET A 21 6.77 -4.12 -1.05
C MET A 21 5.87 -4.35 -2.26
N VAL A 22 5.55 -3.28 -2.96
CA VAL A 22 4.87 -3.32 -4.25
C VAL A 22 5.81 -2.74 -5.29
N ARG A 23 6.14 -3.54 -6.31
CA ARG A 23 6.95 -3.08 -7.44
C ARG A 23 6.07 -2.95 -8.67
N ARG A 24 6.19 -1.85 -9.41
CA ARG A 24 5.57 -1.72 -10.74
C ARG A 24 6.52 -2.30 -11.78
N GLU A 25 6.06 -3.31 -12.51
CA GLU A 25 6.75 -3.90 -13.65
C GLU A 25 6.00 -3.52 -14.93
N GLY A 26 6.62 -2.71 -15.79
CA GLY A 26 6.01 -2.23 -17.04
C GLY A 26 6.41 -0.80 -17.34
N ALA A 27 6.35 -0.42 -18.62
CA ALA A 27 6.67 0.94 -19.04
C ALA A 27 5.60 1.94 -18.55
N GLU A 28 5.95 3.22 -18.52
CA GLU A 28 4.97 4.28 -18.27
C GLU A 28 3.83 4.21 -19.30
N GLY A 29 2.58 4.30 -18.84
CA GLY A 29 1.40 4.12 -19.70
C GLY A 29 1.01 2.68 -20.05
N ASP A 30 1.80 1.67 -19.67
CA ASP A 30 1.45 0.27 -19.92
C ASP A 30 0.24 -0.16 -19.05
N VAL A 31 -0.88 -0.42 -19.71
CA VAL A 31 -2.14 -0.89 -19.11
C VAL A 31 -1.99 -2.31 -18.54
N ASN A 32 -1.04 -3.09 -19.07
CA ASN A 32 -0.73 -4.45 -18.62
C ASN A 32 0.35 -4.51 -17.54
N ALA A 33 0.77 -3.35 -17.01
CA ALA A 33 1.76 -3.28 -15.94
C ALA A 33 1.40 -4.25 -14.79
N LYS A 34 2.39 -5.05 -14.40
CA LYS A 34 2.27 -5.99 -13.29
C LYS A 34 2.67 -5.29 -11.99
N TYR A 35 2.04 -5.76 -10.93
CA TYR A 35 2.32 -5.31 -9.57
C TYR A 35 2.51 -6.55 -8.71
N PRO A 36 3.70 -7.18 -8.75
CA PRO A 36 4.09 -8.15 -7.74
C PRO A 36 4.04 -7.51 -6.35
N ILE A 37 3.53 -8.29 -5.39
CA ILE A 37 3.48 -7.94 -3.98
C ILE A 37 4.39 -8.92 -3.25
N THR A 38 5.33 -8.39 -2.48
CA THR A 38 6.24 -9.18 -1.65
C THR A 38 6.03 -8.79 -0.20
N ILE A 39 5.80 -9.79 0.65
CA ILE A 39 5.75 -9.62 2.10
C ILE A 39 7.18 -9.75 2.61
N LEU A 40 7.63 -8.74 3.36
CA LEU A 40 8.94 -8.70 3.98
C LEU A 40 8.77 -9.03 5.47
N PRO A 41 9.20 -10.23 5.93
CA PRO A 41 9.04 -10.65 7.32
C PRO A 41 10.09 -10.05 8.27
N GLU A 42 10.99 -9.21 7.74
CA GLU A 42 12.02 -8.56 8.53
C GLU A 42 11.41 -7.53 9.48
N LYS A 43 11.50 -7.85 10.78
CA LYS A 43 10.95 -7.02 11.85
C LYS A 43 11.55 -5.62 11.87
N GLU A 44 12.86 -5.50 11.64
CA GLU A 44 13.57 -4.21 11.65
C GLU A 44 13.02 -3.25 10.58
N THR A 45 12.76 -3.77 9.39
CA THR A 45 12.17 -3.01 8.27
C THR A 45 10.74 -2.56 8.59
N PHE A 46 9.93 -3.43 9.20
CA PHE A 46 8.59 -3.06 9.65
C PHE A 46 8.62 -1.99 10.75
N GLU A 47 9.48 -2.15 11.76
CA GLU A 47 9.63 -1.19 12.86
C GLU A 47 10.12 0.17 12.36
N ALA A 48 11.05 0.21 11.42
CA ALA A 48 11.52 1.45 10.82
C ALA A 48 10.39 2.20 10.09
N LEU A 49 9.54 1.49 9.35
CA LEU A 49 8.36 2.07 8.71
C LEU A 49 7.32 2.56 9.72
N CYS A 50 7.12 1.85 10.83
CA CYS A 50 6.24 2.31 11.91
C CYS A 50 6.74 3.61 12.55
N LYS A 51 8.05 3.78 12.72
CA LYS A 51 8.61 5.04 13.25
C LYS A 51 8.34 6.22 12.32
N ILE A 52 8.57 6.03 11.01
CA ILE A 52 8.26 7.06 10.00
C ILE A 52 6.77 7.40 10.04
N ARG A 53 5.89 6.39 10.12
CA ARG A 53 4.46 6.62 10.33
C ARG A 53 4.24 7.47 11.57
N ASP A 54 4.77 7.09 12.73
CA ASP A 54 4.48 7.79 13.98
C ASP A 54 5.00 9.24 14.01
N GLU A 55 6.04 9.55 13.23
CA GLU A 55 6.58 10.91 13.08
C GLU A 55 5.77 11.77 12.08
N ASP A 56 5.31 11.18 10.98
CA ASP A 56 4.69 11.90 9.86
C ASP A 56 3.15 11.77 9.81
N TYR A 57 2.54 10.95 10.66
CA TYR A 57 1.12 10.66 10.62
C TYR A 57 0.28 11.67 11.40
N GLU A 58 -0.61 12.36 10.68
CA GLU A 58 -1.67 13.16 11.27
C GLU A 58 -3.03 12.43 11.15
N PRO A 59 -3.90 12.46 12.16
CA PRO A 59 -5.20 11.78 12.13
C PRO A 59 -6.09 12.15 10.93
N ASP A 60 -5.98 13.38 10.45
CA ASP A 60 -6.75 13.90 9.31
C ASP A 60 -6.36 13.23 7.99
N MET A 61 -5.14 12.68 7.89
CA MET A 61 -4.66 11.95 6.71
C MET A 61 -5.46 10.68 6.43
N LEU A 62 -6.05 10.04 7.45
CA LEU A 62 -6.93 8.88 7.21
C LEU A 62 -8.23 9.28 6.51
N ALA A 63 -8.82 10.41 6.89
CA ALA A 63 -10.07 10.87 6.30
C ALA A 63 -9.87 11.19 4.80
N GLU A 64 -8.75 11.84 4.47
CA GLU A 64 -8.36 12.11 3.08
C GLU A 64 -8.06 10.81 2.32
N ALA A 65 -7.28 9.90 2.90
CA ALA A 65 -6.96 8.62 2.26
C ALA A 65 -8.21 7.78 1.96
N VAL A 66 -9.21 7.76 2.86
CA VAL A 66 -10.49 7.08 2.64
C VAL A 66 -11.28 7.75 1.52
N LYS A 67 -11.30 9.08 1.48
CA LYS A 67 -11.97 9.84 0.41
C LYS A 67 -11.35 9.54 -0.95
N ASP A 68 -10.03 9.62 -1.06
CA ASP A 68 -9.29 9.35 -2.29
C ASP A 68 -9.47 7.91 -2.76
N ALA A 69 -9.38 6.95 -1.84
CA ALA A 69 -9.63 5.54 -2.15
C ALA A 69 -11.06 5.33 -2.68
N THR A 70 -12.05 6.03 -2.12
CA THR A 70 -13.45 5.96 -2.55
C THR A 70 -13.65 6.53 -3.95
N GLU A 71 -12.98 7.63 -4.28
CA GLU A 71 -13.01 8.23 -5.62
C GLU A 71 -12.39 7.30 -6.67
N VAL A 72 -11.23 6.70 -6.36
CA VAL A 72 -10.57 5.73 -7.24
C VAL A 72 -11.40 4.45 -7.45
N LEU A 73 -12.24 4.06 -6.48
CA LEU A 73 -13.12 2.89 -6.60
C LEU A 73 -14.36 3.15 -7.46
N LYS A 74 -14.82 4.41 -7.53
CA LYS A 74 -15.98 4.85 -8.33
C LYS A 74 -15.66 5.04 -9.81
N GLN A 75 -14.38 5.19 -10.17
CA GLN A 75 -13.88 5.11 -11.54
C GLN A 75 -13.76 3.65 -12.02
#